data_AF-A0AAD7FA89-F1
#
_entry.id   AF-A0AAD7FA89-F1
#
_cell.length_a   1.000
_cell.length_b   1.000
_cell.length_c   1.000
_cell.angle_alpha   90.00
_cell.angle_beta   90.00
_cell.angle_gamma   90.00
#
_symmetry.space_group_name_H-M   'P 1'
#
loop_
_entity.id
_entity.type
_entity.pdbx_description
1 polymer ?
#
loop_
_entity_poly.entity_id
_entity_poly.type
_entity_poly.pdbx_seq_one_letter_code
_entity_poly.pdbx_strand_id
1 'polypeptide(L)'
;MSPSTNEELRAHLAAVDAAISAQLNHMQNLQNYRHSVLQELGAIVYPVLSLPNEITTEIFIQRLPDFPELNNNSRTLPLAPLGVCRAWRALAICTPQLLDLRSAGIRPRLGDLRDLIEVWFSPR
;
A
#
# COMPACT_ATOMS: atom_id res chain seq x y z
N MET A 1 13.89 -61.36 21.63
CA MET A 1 13.61 -59.94 21.28
C MET A 1 14.87 -59.16 21.60
N SER A 2 15.55 -58.68 20.57
CA SER A 2 16.96 -58.27 20.64
C SER A 2 17.12 -56.82 21.15
N PRO A 3 18.07 -56.55 22.06
CA PRO A 3 18.33 -55.21 22.60
C PRO A 3 18.75 -54.17 21.54
N SER A 4 19.35 -54.61 20.42
CA SER A 4 19.81 -53.76 19.29
C SER A 4 18.72 -52.85 18.73
N THR A 5 17.50 -53.37 18.53
CA THR A 5 16.43 -52.65 17.85
C THR A 5 15.86 -51.52 18.72
N ASN A 6 15.84 -51.71 20.04
CA ASN A 6 15.36 -50.67 20.97
C ASN A 6 16.38 -49.54 21.13
N GLU A 7 17.67 -49.85 21.04
CA GLU A 7 18.73 -48.85 21.15
C GLU A 7 18.84 -48.01 19.87
N GLU A 8 18.71 -48.64 18.69
CA GLU A 8 18.61 -47.96 17.39
C GLU A 8 17.39 -47.03 17.33
N LEU A 9 16.22 -47.46 17.81
CA LEU A 9 15.02 -46.63 17.86
C LEU A 9 15.18 -45.43 18.80
N ARG A 10 15.84 -45.61 19.95
CA ARG A 10 16.14 -44.49 20.86
C ARG A 10 17.10 -43.49 20.25
N ALA A 11 18.14 -43.96 19.57
CA ALA A 11 19.08 -43.09 18.86
C ALA A 11 18.39 -42.31 17.73
N HIS A 12 17.50 -42.96 16.99
CA HIS A 12 16.72 -42.30 15.94
C HIS A 12 15.76 -41.25 16.49
N LEU A 13 15.06 -41.56 17.59
CA LEU A 13 14.17 -40.61 18.26
C LEU A 13 14.93 -39.39 18.77
N ALA A 14 16.10 -39.60 19.39
CA ALA A 14 16.96 -38.50 19.83
C ALA A 14 17.42 -37.60 18.67
N ALA A 15 17.71 -38.18 17.50
CA ALA A 15 18.07 -37.42 16.31
C ALA A 15 16.88 -36.59 15.77
N VAL A 16 15.67 -37.16 15.77
CA VAL A 16 14.45 -36.45 15.36
C VAL A 16 14.14 -35.31 16.34
N ASP A 17 14.23 -35.54 17.65
CA ASP A 17 14.02 -34.51 18.67
C ASP A 17 15.04 -33.37 18.55
N ALA A 18 16.31 -33.69 18.24
CA ALA A 18 17.33 -32.69 17.95
C ALA A 18 16.97 -31.87 16.70
N ALA A 19 16.47 -32.50 15.64
CA ALA A 19 16.04 -31.79 14.43
C ALA A 19 14.83 -30.87 14.72
N ILE A 20 13.83 -31.36 15.45
CA ILE A 20 12.64 -30.58 15.86
C ILE A 20 13.07 -29.36 16.66
N SER A 21 13.93 -29.53 17.67
CA SER A 21 14.39 -28.41 18.51
C SER A 21 15.17 -27.37 17.70
N ALA A 22 16.03 -27.79 16.77
CA ALA A 22 16.73 -26.88 15.87
C ALA A 22 15.76 -26.05 15.01
N GLN A 23 14.70 -26.69 14.51
CA GLN A 23 13.70 -26.04 13.67
C GLN A 23 12.81 -25.07 14.44
N LEU A 24 12.43 -25.42 15.66
CA LEU A 24 11.73 -24.52 16.58
C LEU A 24 12.56 -23.28 16.91
N ASN A 25 13.85 -23.46 17.19
CA ASN A 25 14.79 -22.35 17.42
C ASN A 25 14.87 -21.43 16.19
N HIS A 26 14.92 -22.02 14.98
CA HIS A 26 14.92 -21.24 13.75
C HIS A 26 13.62 -20.43 13.58
N MET A 27 12.45 -21.05 13.81
CA MET A 27 11.17 -20.35 13.77
C MET A 27 11.10 -19.21 14.79
N GLN A 28 11.58 -19.43 16.01
CA GLN A 28 11.59 -18.42 17.05
C GLN A 28 12.49 -17.23 16.66
N ASN A 29 13.65 -17.49 16.07
CA ASN A 29 14.53 -16.43 15.56
C ASN A 29 13.86 -15.60 14.46
N LEU A 30 13.17 -16.26 13.52
CA LEU A 30 12.42 -15.56 12.47
C LEU A 30 11.26 -14.73 13.03
N GLN A 31 10.56 -15.22 14.05
CA GLN A 31 9.50 -14.47 14.73
C GLN A 31 10.04 -13.23 15.44
N ASN A 32 11.17 -13.37 16.13
CA ASN A 32 11.85 -12.24 16.78
C ASN A 32 12.28 -11.19 15.76
N TYR A 33 12.86 -11.62 14.64
CA TYR A 33 13.25 -10.72 13.55
C TYR A 33 12.03 -10.05 12.89
N ARG A 34 10.94 -10.78 12.66
CA ARG A 34 9.68 -10.18 12.19
C ARG A 34 9.18 -9.12 13.16
N HIS A 35 9.27 -9.37 14.46
CA HIS A 35 8.84 -8.41 15.46
C HIS A 35 9.72 -7.14 15.44
N SER A 36 11.04 -7.28 15.32
CA SER A 36 11.93 -6.11 15.24
C SER A 36 11.64 -5.27 13.99
N VAL A 37 11.45 -5.91 12.82
CA VAL A 37 11.10 -5.20 11.58
C VAL A 37 9.75 -4.48 11.71
N LEU A 38 8.75 -5.08 12.36
CA LEU A 38 7.46 -4.42 12.59
C LEU A 38 7.59 -3.22 13.52
N GLN A 39 8.45 -3.29 14.55
CA GLN A 39 8.71 -2.15 15.42
C GLN A 39 9.41 -1.00 14.66
N GLU A 40 10.40 -1.33 13.82
CA GLU A 40 11.07 -0.35 12.97
C GLU A 40 10.09 0.32 11.99
N LEU A 41 9.23 -0.46 11.33
CA LEU A 41 8.20 0.08 10.45
C LEU A 41 7.17 0.95 11.20
N GLY A 42 6.80 0.56 12.43
CA GLY A 42 5.89 1.35 13.26
C GLY A 42 6.48 2.69 13.73
N ALA A 43 7.80 2.79 13.84
CA ALA A 43 8.49 4.04 14.15
C ALA A 43 8.52 5.02 12.96
N ILE A 44 8.32 4.52 11.73
CA ILE A 44 8.22 5.37 10.55
C ILE A 44 6.84 6.01 10.53
N VAL A 45 6.81 7.31 10.81
CA VAL A 45 5.62 8.13 10.55
C VAL A 45 5.47 8.25 9.04
N TYR A 46 4.30 7.93 8.52
CA TYR A 46 3.93 8.18 7.12
C TYR A 46 3.01 9.40 7.11
N PRO A 47 3.53 10.64 6.96
CA PRO A 47 2.71 11.85 7.04
C PRO A 47 1.52 11.79 6.08
N VAL A 48 1.73 11.21 4.90
CA VAL A 48 0.71 11.02 3.87
C VAL A 48 -0.49 10.16 4.31
N LEU A 49 -0.31 9.31 5.34
CA LEU A 49 -1.34 8.45 5.93
C LEU A 49 -1.84 8.98 7.29
N SER A 50 -1.14 9.93 7.90
CA SER A 50 -1.51 10.52 9.19
C SER A 50 -2.01 11.96 9.10
N LEU A 51 -1.98 12.55 7.90
CA LEU A 51 -2.55 13.88 7.65
C LEU A 51 -4.08 13.83 7.81
N PRO A 52 -4.68 14.80 8.51
CA PRO A 52 -6.12 14.97 8.49
C PRO A 52 -6.63 15.12 7.06
N ASN A 53 -7.89 14.71 6.86
CA ASN A 53 -8.54 14.78 5.56
C ASN A 53 -8.55 16.21 5.02
N GLU A 54 -8.76 17.19 5.89
CA GLU A 54 -8.82 18.62 5.58
C GLU A 54 -7.48 19.11 5.01
N ILE A 55 -6.37 18.72 5.63
CA ILE A 55 -5.03 19.11 5.18
C ILE A 55 -4.69 18.43 3.86
N THR A 56 -5.07 17.15 3.71
CA THR A 56 -4.85 16.39 2.47
C THR A 56 -5.63 17.00 1.31
N THR A 57 -6.89 17.36 1.53
CA THR A 57 -7.73 18.05 0.53
C THR A 57 -7.17 19.42 0.16
N GLU A 58 -6.73 20.21 1.14
CA GLU A 58 -6.11 21.52 0.90
C GLU A 58 -4.85 21.41 0.04
N ILE A 59 -3.99 20.41 0.31
CA ILE A 59 -2.81 20.12 -0.52
C ILE A 59 -3.23 19.82 -1.97
N PHE A 60 -4.29 19.05 -2.18
CA PHE A 60 -4.76 18.77 -3.54
C PHE A 60 -5.23 20.03 -4.24
N ILE A 61 -5.99 20.89 -3.56
CA ILE A 61 -6.52 22.14 -4.13
C ILE A 61 -5.39 23.11 -4.47
N GLN A 62 -4.39 23.28 -3.59
CA GLN A 62 -3.23 24.15 -3.84
C GLN A 62 -2.34 23.67 -4.99
N ARG A 63 -2.47 22.41 -5.39
CA ARG A 63 -1.76 21.84 -6.55
C ARG A 63 -2.57 21.96 -7.85
N LEU A 64 -3.79 22.48 -7.79
CA LEU A 64 -4.50 22.87 -9.01
C LEU A 64 -3.79 24.08 -9.63
N PRO A 65 -3.55 24.07 -10.95
CA PRO A 65 -2.94 25.21 -11.62
C PRO A 65 -3.89 26.41 -11.64
N ASP A 66 -3.38 27.59 -11.29
CA ASP A 66 -4.15 28.85 -11.25
C ASP A 66 -4.60 29.37 -12.62
N PHE A 67 -4.05 28.84 -13.73
CA PHE A 67 -4.23 29.37 -15.08
C PHE A 67 -4.35 28.28 -16.15
N PRO A 68 -5.05 28.54 -17.27
CA PRO A 68 -5.43 27.53 -18.27
C PRO A 68 -4.30 27.07 -19.19
N GLU A 69 -3.05 27.45 -18.92
CA GLU A 69 -1.87 27.05 -19.69
C GLU A 69 -1.40 25.65 -19.24
N LEU A 70 -2.31 24.67 -19.29
CA LEU A 70 -1.89 23.27 -19.25
C LEU A 70 -1.14 22.97 -20.56
N ASN A 71 0.19 22.95 -20.48
CA ASN A 71 0.98 22.13 -21.39
C ASN A 71 0.30 20.75 -21.50
N ASN A 72 0.18 20.20 -22.72
CA ASN A 72 -0.45 18.91 -23.01
C ASN A 72 0.00 17.73 -22.12
N ASN A 73 1.12 17.86 -21.41
CA ASN A 73 1.58 16.91 -20.37
C ASN A 73 0.87 17.01 -19.00
N SER A 74 0.02 18.01 -18.76
CA SER A 74 -0.56 18.31 -17.44
C SER A 74 -1.99 17.74 -17.24
N ARG A 75 -2.48 16.93 -18.18
CA ARG A 75 -3.78 16.23 -18.07
C ARG A 75 -3.86 15.26 -16.87
N THR A 76 -2.74 14.98 -16.23
CA THR A 76 -2.61 14.02 -15.13
C THR A 76 -2.72 14.65 -13.75
N LEU A 77 -2.55 15.97 -13.58
CA LEU A 77 -2.42 16.59 -12.25
C LEU A 77 -3.70 16.52 -11.39
N PRO A 78 -4.89 16.93 -11.87
CA PRO A 78 -6.09 16.96 -11.01
C PRO A 78 -6.63 15.55 -10.70
N LEU A 79 -6.20 14.55 -11.46
CA LEU A 79 -6.72 13.18 -11.39
C LEU A 79 -5.73 12.21 -10.76
N ALA A 80 -4.47 12.62 -10.56
CA ALA A 80 -3.44 11.85 -9.87
C ALA A 80 -3.87 11.33 -8.49
N PRO A 81 -4.58 12.11 -7.63
CA PRO A 81 -4.98 11.62 -6.31
C PRO A 81 -5.88 10.37 -6.35
N LEU A 82 -6.64 10.18 -7.43
CA LEU A 82 -7.57 9.06 -7.60
C LEU A 82 -6.86 7.71 -7.80
N GLY A 83 -5.59 7.74 -8.22
CA GLY A 83 -4.77 6.55 -8.48
C GLY A 83 -3.95 6.06 -7.29
N VAL A 84 -3.83 6.84 -6.22
CA VAL A 84 -2.86 6.58 -5.13
C VAL A 84 -3.36 5.53 -4.15
N CYS A 85 -4.49 5.77 -3.49
CA CYS A 85 -5.07 4.83 -2.54
C CYS A 85 -6.59 5.05 -2.40
N ARG A 86 -7.30 4.14 -1.70
CA ARG A 86 -8.75 4.27 -1.48
C ARG A 86 -9.12 5.54 -0.72
N ALA A 87 -8.32 5.95 0.28
CA ALA A 87 -8.56 7.15 1.06
C ALA A 87 -8.44 8.43 0.21
N TRP A 88 -7.37 8.55 -0.57
CA TRP A 88 -7.15 9.69 -1.47
C TRP A 88 -8.21 9.77 -2.56
N ARG A 89 -8.66 8.62 -3.09
CA ARG A 89 -9.77 8.56 -4.04
C ARG A 89 -11.07 9.07 -3.41
N ALA A 90 -11.40 8.62 -2.21
CA ALA A 90 -12.60 9.09 -1.49
C ALA A 90 -12.55 10.61 -1.27
N LEU A 91 -11.41 11.14 -0.82
CA LEU A 91 -11.21 12.58 -0.64
C LEU A 91 -11.36 13.36 -1.95
N ALA A 92 -10.74 12.87 -3.02
CA ALA A 92 -10.81 13.51 -4.32
C ALA A 92 -12.24 13.51 -4.90
N ILE A 93 -12.98 12.42 -4.75
CA ILE A 93 -14.40 12.34 -5.15
C ILE A 93 -15.26 13.30 -4.32
N CYS A 94 -15.00 13.40 -3.01
CA CYS A 94 -15.72 14.28 -2.10
C CYS A 94 -15.30 15.76 -2.19
N THR A 95 -14.33 16.12 -3.04
CA THR A 95 -13.83 17.48 -3.21
C THR A 95 -14.15 17.99 -4.62
N PRO A 96 -15.30 18.66 -4.83
CA PRO A 96 -15.77 19.06 -6.16
C PRO A 96 -14.77 19.95 -6.93
N GLN A 97 -13.96 20.76 -6.24
CA GLN A 97 -12.96 21.62 -6.90
C GLN A 97 -11.91 20.82 -7.70
N LEU A 98 -11.61 19.59 -7.30
CA LEU A 98 -10.66 18.71 -8.00
C LEU A 98 -11.26 18.06 -9.25
N LEU A 99 -12.60 17.97 -9.29
CA LEU A 99 -13.35 17.37 -10.40
C LEU A 99 -13.85 18.43 -11.39
N ASP A 100 -13.67 19.71 -11.07
CA ASP A 100 -14.01 20.81 -11.96
C ASP A 100 -12.99 20.89 -13.11
N LEU A 101 -13.28 20.16 -14.18
CA LEU A 101 -12.49 20.15 -15.41
C LEU A 101 -12.39 21.56 -16.05
N ARG A 102 -13.30 22.47 -15.71
CA ARG A 102 -13.37 23.84 -16.25
C ARG A 102 -12.32 24.75 -15.63
N SER A 103 -12.06 24.62 -14.33
CA SER A 103 -10.98 25.33 -13.64
C SER A 103 -9.61 24.76 -14.01
N ALA A 104 -9.55 23.46 -14.32
CA ALA A 104 -8.32 22.80 -14.74
C ALA A 104 -7.86 23.18 -16.16
N GLY A 105 -8.64 23.90 -16.98
CA GLY A 105 -8.26 24.21 -18.37
C GLY A 105 -8.15 22.97 -19.28
N ILE A 106 -8.65 21.82 -18.83
CA ILE A 106 -8.62 20.57 -19.57
C ILE A 106 -9.73 20.60 -20.62
N ARG A 107 -9.38 20.57 -21.91
CA ARG A 107 -10.30 20.15 -22.98
C ARG A 107 -10.13 18.64 -23.17
N PRO A 108 -10.92 17.79 -22.52
CA PRO A 108 -10.78 16.36 -22.72
C PRO A 108 -11.13 16.01 -24.16
N ARG A 109 -10.29 15.21 -24.82
CA ARG A 109 -10.74 14.49 -26.02
C ARG A 109 -11.70 13.40 -25.54
N LEU A 110 -12.76 13.15 -26.30
CA LEU A 110 -13.86 12.25 -25.90
C LEU A 110 -13.40 10.84 -25.45
N GLY A 111 -12.24 10.36 -25.92
CA GLY A 111 -11.62 9.11 -25.50
C GLY A 111 -11.04 9.14 -24.07
N ASP A 112 -10.42 10.26 -23.67
CA ASP A 112 -9.76 10.39 -22.35
C ASP A 112 -10.79 10.34 -21.20
N LEU A 113 -12.03 10.79 -21.43
CA LEU A 113 -13.10 10.74 -20.43
C LEU A 113 -13.58 9.31 -20.17
N ARG A 114 -13.58 8.45 -21.19
CA ARG A 114 -13.98 7.04 -21.03
C ARG A 114 -12.97 6.31 -20.15
N ASP A 115 -11.69 6.50 -20.38
CA ASP A 115 -10.63 5.89 -19.57
C ASP A 115 -10.65 6.42 -18.13
N LEU A 116 -10.97 7.70 -17.94
CA LEU A 116 -11.16 8.30 -16.62
C LEU A 116 -12.39 7.77 -15.88
N ILE A 117 -13.52 7.62 -16.57
CA ILE A 117 -14.75 7.04 -16.00
C ILE A 117 -14.52 5.58 -15.60
N GLU A 118 -13.83 4.79 -16.43
CA GLU A 118 -13.43 3.43 -16.07
C GLU A 118 -12.54 3.41 -14.81
N VAL A 119 -11.58 4.33 -14.68
CA VAL A 119 -10.76 4.46 -13.47
C VAL A 119 -11.56 4.95 -12.26
N TRP A 120 -12.57 5.81 -12.44
CA TRP A 120 -13.40 6.38 -11.38
C TRP A 120 -14.43 5.40 -10.82
N PHE A 121 -15.05 4.61 -11.70
CA PHE A 121 -16.19 3.77 -11.35
C PHE A 121 -15.85 2.27 -11.33
N SER A 122 -14.61 1.87 -11.66
CA SER A 122 -14.20 0.48 -11.50
C SER A 122 -14.06 0.11 -10.01
N PRO A 123 -14.80 -0.89 -9.54
CA PRO A 123 -14.63 -1.40 -8.18
C PRO A 123 -13.35 -2.25 -8.14
N ARG A 124 -12.35 -1.81 -7.36
CA ARG A 124 -11.23 -2.67 -6.92
C ARG A 124 -11.47 -3.15 -5.50
#